data_AF-A0A2S3ZEI5-F1
#
_entry.id   AF-A0A2S3ZEI5-F1
#
_cell.length_a   1.000
_cell.length_b   1.000
_cell.length_c   1.000
_cell.angle_alpha   90.00
_cell.angle_beta   90.00
_cell.angle_gamma   90.00
#
_symmetry.space_group_name_H-M   'P 1'
#
loop_
_entity.id
_entity.type
_entity.pdbx_description
1 polymer ?
#
loop_
_entity_poly.entity_id
_entity_poly.type
_entity_poly.pdbx_seq_one_letter_code
_entity_poly.pdbx_strand_id
1 'polypeptide(L)' 'MTAGYDVQALYPDLFEGVDSDLTRQIASNFASDAQEGYEANRRDVELAVLLSTDQISTEQFKALARAEIGLPAADVES' A
#
# COMPACT_ATOMS: atom_id res chain seq x y z
N MET A 1 11.33 15.28 16.96
CA MET A 1 9.92 15.40 16.52
C MET A 1 9.91 14.95 15.07
N THR A 2 9.77 13.65 14.83
CA THR A 2 9.53 13.13 13.48
C THR A 2 8.18 13.69 13.08
N ALA A 3 8.15 14.66 12.17
CA ALA A 3 6.90 15.01 11.50
C ALA A 3 6.36 13.68 10.97
N GLY A 4 5.24 13.23 11.55
CA GLY A 4 4.74 11.87 11.35
C GLY A 4 4.66 11.59 9.87
N TYR A 5 5.30 10.51 9.43
CA TYR A 5 5.21 10.07 8.06
C TYR A 5 3.75 9.69 7.80
N ASP A 6 3.01 10.56 7.11
CA ASP A 6 1.57 10.43 6.89
C ASP A 6 1.32 10.28 5.39
N VAL A 7 1.12 9.04 4.96
CA VAL A 7 0.80 8.70 3.56
C VAL A 7 -0.53 9.27 3.10
N GLN A 8 -1.46 9.58 4.02
CA GLN A 8 -2.71 10.26 3.67
C GLN A 8 -2.43 11.70 3.24
N ALA A 9 -1.49 12.38 3.89
CA ALA A 9 -1.07 13.72 3.50
C ALA A 9 -0.27 13.72 2.19
N LEU A 10 0.50 12.66 1.92
CA LEU A 10 1.30 12.51 0.69
C LEU A 10 0.42 12.17 -0.52
N TYR A 11 -0.57 11.31 -0.35
CA TYR A 11 -1.39 10.78 -1.44
C TYR A 11 -2.89 10.82 -1.09
N PRO A 12 -3.47 12.01 -0.85
CA PRO A 12 -4.83 12.15 -0.31
C PRO A 12 -5.91 11.57 -1.24
N ASP A 13 -5.66 11.58 -2.54
CA ASP A 13 -6.57 11.07 -3.56
C ASP A 13 -6.74 9.54 -3.51
N LEU A 14 -5.73 8.81 -3.01
CA LEU A 14 -5.84 7.35 -2.83
C LEU A 14 -6.80 6.98 -1.69
N PHE A 15 -7.09 7.90 -0.78
CA PHE A 15 -7.96 7.64 0.37
C PHE A 15 -9.38 8.20 0.19
N GLU A 16 -9.71 8.74 -0.98
CA GLU A 16 -11.05 9.27 -1.24
C GLU A 16 -12.09 8.14 -1.19
N GLY A 17 -13.08 8.28 -0.30
CA GLY A 17 -14.13 7.27 -0.09
C GLY A 17 -13.69 6.05 0.74
N VAL A 18 -12.48 6.04 1.27
CA VAL A 18 -11.98 4.98 2.18
C VAL A 18 -12.46 5.27 3.60
N ASP A 19 -12.85 4.22 4.32
CA ASP A 19 -13.25 4.31 5.73
C ASP A 19 -12.12 4.91 6.61
N SER A 20 -12.48 5.69 7.63
CA SER A 20 -11.51 6.40 8.47
C SER A 20 -10.66 5.49 9.35
N ASP A 21 -11.21 4.36 9.82
CA ASP A 21 -10.46 3.40 10.62
C ASP A 21 -9.48 2.63 9.73
N LEU A 22 -9.92 2.27 8.52
CA LEU A 22 -9.05 1.64 7.52
C LEU A 22 -7.93 2.58 7.07
N THR A 23 -8.25 3.85 6.82
CA THR A 23 -7.26 4.90 6.49
C THR A 23 -6.21 5.00 7.58
N ARG A 24 -6.62 5.03 8.85
CA ARG A 24 -5.70 5.09 9.99
C ARG A 24 -4.82 3.84 10.07
N GLN A 25 -5.39 2.66 9.81
CA GLN A 25 -4.64 1.41 9.81
C GLN A 25 -3.56 1.40 8.73
N ILE A 26 -3.90 1.78 7.49
CA ILE A 26 -2.96 1.86 6.38
C ILE A 26 -1.85 2.88 6.71
N ALA A 27 -2.22 4.07 7.17
CA ALA A 27 -1.24 5.10 7.52
C ALA A 27 -0.29 4.67 8.64
N SER A 28 -0.79 3.94 9.64
CA SER A 28 0.04 3.42 10.74
C SER A 28 1.07 2.39 10.27
N ASN A 29 0.74 1.56 9.27
CA ASN A 29 1.68 0.57 8.72
C ASN A 29 2.86 1.30 8.06
N PHE A 30 2.58 2.23 7.15
CA PHE A 30 3.63 3.01 6.48
C PHE A 30 4.41 3.94 7.43
N ALA A 31 3.77 4.46 8.48
CA ALA A 31 4.48 5.22 9.50
C ALA A 31 5.49 4.35 10.28
N SER A 32 5.21 3.04 10.43
CA SER A 32 6.13 2.08 11.05
C SER A 32 7.30 1.78 10.11
N ASP A 33 7.02 1.52 8.83
CA ASP A 33 8.04 1.31 7.80
C ASP A 33 9.00 2.52 7.68
N ALA A 34 8.47 3.73 7.78
CA ALA A 34 9.27 4.95 7.77
C ALA A 34 10.20 5.09 8.99
N GLN A 35 9.82 4.55 10.16
CA GLN A 35 10.72 4.52 11.32
C GLN A 35 11.89 3.55 11.11
N GLU A 36 11.71 2.54 10.27
CA GLU A 36 12.76 1.61 9.86
C GLU A 36 13.59 2.12 8.67
N GLY A 37 13.26 3.30 8.14
CA GLY A 37 13.98 3.95 7.04
C GLY A 37 13.45 3.58 5.65
N TYR A 38 12.29 2.95 5.56
CA TYR A 38 11.62 2.69 4.27
C TYR A 38 10.71 3.86 3.91
N GLU A 39 10.91 4.43 2.72
CA GLU A 39 10.01 5.45 2.18
C GLU A 39 8.90 4.78 1.36
N ALA A 40 7.65 5.10 1.66
CA ALA A 40 6.52 4.65 0.86
C ALA A 40 6.51 5.35 -0.49
N ASN A 41 6.58 4.55 -1.56
CA ASN A 41 6.26 5.04 -2.88
C ASN A 41 4.73 5.08 -3.06
N ARG A 42 4.24 5.89 -4.00
CA ARG A 42 2.80 6.03 -4.26
C ARG A 42 2.12 4.71 -4.64
N ARG A 43 2.83 3.84 -5.35
CA ARG A 43 2.31 2.58 -5.88
C ARG A 43 2.08 1.55 -4.78
N ASP A 44 2.97 1.48 -3.79
CA ASP A 44 2.82 0.64 -2.60
C ASP A 44 1.59 1.06 -1.80
N VAL A 45 1.39 2.38 -1.63
CA VAL A 45 0.22 2.93 -0.95
C VAL A 45 -1.06 2.61 -1.72
N GLU A 46 -1.04 2.74 -3.05
CA GLU A 46 -2.18 2.37 -3.91
C GLU A 46 -2.53 0.89 -3.78
N LEU A 47 -1.53 -0.01 -3.85
CA LEU A 47 -1.75 -1.45 -3.68
C LEU A 47 -2.27 -1.80 -2.29
N ALA A 48 -1.79 -1.13 -1.25
CA ALA A 48 -2.29 -1.30 0.11
C ALA A 48 -3.75 -0.87 0.22
N VAL A 49 -4.13 0.29 -0.32
CA VAL A 49 -5.54 0.74 -0.34
C VAL A 49 -6.43 -0.23 -1.12
N LEU A 50 -6.02 -0.64 -2.32
CA LEU A 50 -6.81 -1.55 -3.15
C LEU A 50 -7.04 -2.90 -2.45
N LEU A 51 -6.01 -3.44 -1.78
CA LEU A 51 -6.12 -4.68 -1.02
C LEU A 51 -7.01 -4.50 0.21
N SER A 52 -6.82 -3.43 0.97
CA SER A 52 -7.57 -3.13 2.19
C SER A 52 -9.05 -2.82 1.94
N THR A 53 -9.41 -2.40 0.72
CA THR A 53 -10.78 -2.11 0.30
C THR A 53 -11.41 -3.24 -0.53
N ASP A 54 -10.77 -4.43 -0.56
CA ASP A 54 -11.21 -5.61 -1.32
C ASP A 54 -11.41 -5.36 -2.83
N GLN A 55 -10.79 -4.30 -3.39
CA GLN A 55 -10.81 -4.03 -4.83
C GLN A 55 -9.87 -4.96 -5.61
N ILE A 56 -8.86 -5.50 -4.93
CA ILE A 56 -8.00 -6.58 -5.43
C ILE A 56 -7.90 -7.68 -4.39
N SER A 57 -7.80 -8.92 -4.89
CA SER A 57 -7.47 -10.07 -4.06
C SER A 57 -5.99 -10.10 -3.68
N THR A 58 -5.65 -10.88 -2.65
CA THR A 58 -4.26 -11.15 -2.26
C THR A 58 -3.41 -11.71 -3.41
N GLU A 59 -3.99 -12.54 -4.28
CA GLU A 59 -3.27 -13.09 -5.44
C GLU A 59 -2.98 -12.01 -6.49
N GLN A 60 -3.93 -11.11 -6.74
CA GLN A 60 -3.71 -9.95 -7.61
C GLN A 60 -2.67 -8.99 -7.01
N PHE A 61 -2.71 -8.74 -5.69
CA PHE A 61 -1.68 -7.97 -5.01
C PHE A 61 -0.28 -8.56 -5.22
N LYS A 62 -0.10 -9.88 -5.01
CA LYS A 62 1.18 -10.56 -5.23
C LYS A 62 1.66 -10.43 -6.67
N ALA A 63 0.76 -10.59 -7.64
CA ALA A 63 1.09 -10.47 -9.06
C ALA A 63 1.56 -9.05 -9.40
N LEU A 64 0.85 -8.02 -8.92
CA LEU A 64 1.20 -6.62 -9.13
C LEU A 64 2.51 -6.24 -8.43
N ALA A 65 2.69 -6.64 -7.17
CA ALA A 65 3.91 -6.38 -6.41
C ALA A 65 5.15 -7.05 -7.04
N ARG A 66 5.01 -8.25 -7.61
CA ARG A 66 6.09 -8.92 -8.36
C ARG A 66 6.49 -8.15 -9.62
N ALA A 67 5.50 -7.65 -10.36
CA ALA A 67 5.73 -6.88 -11.57
C ALA A 67 6.53 -5.59 -11.27
N GLU A 68 6.28 -4.92 -10.14
CA GLU A 68 7.00 -3.71 -9.71
C GLU A 68 8.50 -3.97 -9.48
N ILE A 69 8.86 -5.14 -8.94
CA ILE A 69 10.26 -5.53 -8.71
C ILE A 69 10.89 -6.29 -9.90
N GLY A 70 10.23 -6.28 -11.06
CA GLY A 70 10.73 -6.90 -12.29
C GLY A 70 10.74 -8.44 -12.25
N LEU A 71 10.05 -9.05 -11.28
CA LEU A 71 9.86 -10.49 -11.25
C LEU A 71 8.66 -10.87 -12.13
N PRO A 72 8.75 -11.97 -12.90
CA PRO A 72 7.59 -12.46 -13.62
C PRO A 72 6.47 -12.77 -12.63
N ALA A 73 5.22 -12.47 -13.04
CA ALA A 73 4.05 -12.99 -12.34
C ALA A 73 4.25 -14.50 -12.19
N ALA A 74 4.03 -15.06 -10.99
CA ALA A 74 4.11 -16.50 -10.84
C ALA A 74 3.11 -17.10 -11.82
N ASP A 75 3.60 -17.84 -12.82
CA ASP A 75 2.75 -18.76 -13.56
C ASP A 75 2.07 -19.62 -12.52
N VAL A 76 0.75 -19.46 -12.41
CA VAL A 76 -0.08 -20.39 -11.68
C VAL A 76 -0.11 -21.63 -12.58
N GLU A 77 0.91 -22.49 -12.44
CA GLU A 77 0.89 -23.80 -13.09
C GLU A 77 -0.41 -24.51 -12.66
N SER A 78 -1.20 -24.90 -13.67
CA SER A 78 -2.55 -25.45 -13.55
C SER A 78 -2.60 -26.84 -12.91
#